data_AF-A0AAW2JRE4-F1
#
_entry.id   AF-A0AAW2JRE4-F1
#
_cell.length_a   1.000
_cell.length_b   1.000
_cell.length_c   1.000
_cell.angle_alpha   90.00
_cell.angle_beta   90.00
_cell.angle_gamma   90.00
#
_symmetry.space_group_name_H-M   'P 1'
#
loop_
_entity.id
_entity.type
_entity.pdbx_description
1 polymer ?
#
loop_
_entity_poly.entity_id
_entity_poly.type
_entity_poly.pdbx_seq_one_letter_code
_entity_poly.pdbx_strand_id
1 'polypeptide(L)'
;MLKSVRDRGLPLADDWDCLKSMVRLFEAHCGSLTQYGMKHMRAFANICNSGGSSADMEDACMAACPRQESVGWSPLITGYSA
;
A
#
# COMPACT_ATOMS: atom_id res chain seq x y z
N MET A 1 6.25 -14.36 1.87
CA MET A 1 5.41 -13.71 0.85
C MET A 1 5.36 -12.20 1.03
N LEU A 2 4.75 -11.61 2.07
CA LEU A 2 4.78 -10.13 2.23
C LEU A 2 6.11 -9.56 2.74
N LYS A 3 6.86 -10.34 3.53
CA LYS A 3 8.17 -9.95 4.09
C LYS A 3 9.35 -10.48 3.25
N SER A 4 9.12 -11.05 2.06
CA SER A 4 10.22 -11.57 1.25
C SER A 4 11.11 -10.44 0.77
N VAL A 5 12.41 -10.73 0.74
CA VAL A 5 13.44 -9.87 0.16
C VAL A 5 13.88 -10.54 -1.13
N ARG A 6 13.93 -9.79 -2.22
CA ARG A 6 14.40 -10.28 -3.51
C ARG A 6 15.92 -10.38 -3.52
N ASP A 7 16.43 -11.20 -4.42
CA ASP A 7 17.88 -11.34 -4.61
C ASP A 7 18.53 -10.01 -4.97
N ARG A 8 19.82 -9.89 -4.62
CA ARG A 8 20.58 -8.67 -4.89
C ARG A 8 20.61 -8.39 -6.39
N GLY A 9 20.42 -7.13 -6.75
CA GLY A 9 20.40 -6.68 -8.15
C GLY A 9 19.02 -6.71 -8.81
N LEU A 10 18.01 -7.33 -8.18
CA LEU A 10 16.63 -7.24 -8.66
C LEU A 10 15.94 -5.97 -8.14
N PRO A 11 15.02 -5.38 -8.93
CA PRO A 11 14.22 -4.25 -8.50
C PRO A 11 13.23 -4.65 -7.38
N LEU A 12 12.84 -3.69 -6.55
CA LEU A 12 11.90 -3.93 -5.44
C LEU A 12 10.53 -4.40 -5.96
N ALA A 13 10.01 -3.74 -7.00
CA ALA A 13 8.78 -4.07 -7.69
C ALA A 13 9.06 -4.28 -9.18
N ASP A 14 8.36 -5.23 -9.80
CA ASP A 14 8.36 -5.40 -11.25
C ASP A 14 7.42 -4.41 -11.95
N ASP A 15 6.31 -4.06 -11.28
CA ASP A 15 5.33 -3.08 -11.73
C ASP A 15 5.21 -1.94 -10.70
N TRP A 16 5.68 -0.75 -11.09
CA TRP A 16 5.64 0.45 -10.24
C TRP A 16 4.27 1.12 -10.20
N ASP A 17 3.44 0.94 -11.23
CA ASP A 17 2.09 1.50 -11.26
C ASP A 17 1.14 0.65 -10.40
N CYS A 18 1.34 -0.67 -10.36
CA CYS A 18 0.73 -1.51 -9.34
C CYS A 18 1.12 -1.04 -7.94
N LEU A 19 2.41 -0.82 -7.66
CA LEU A 19 2.88 -0.39 -6.35
C LEU A 19 2.19 0.90 -5.88
N LYS A 20 2.12 1.91 -6.75
CA LYS A 20 1.41 3.18 -6.46
C LYS A 20 -0.06 2.94 -6.19
N SER A 21 -0.71 2.08 -6.99
CA SER A 21 -2.13 1.77 -6.84
C SER A 21 -2.44 1.09 -5.51
N MET A 22 -1.61 0.12 -5.09
CA MET A 22 -1.75 -0.54 -3.79
C MET A 22 -1.61 0.44 -2.61
N VAL A 23 -0.65 1.36 -2.69
CA VAL A 23 -0.46 2.41 -1.67
C VAL A 23 -1.65 3.34 -1.62
N ARG A 24 -2.16 3.79 -2.78
CA ARG A 24 -3.32 4.69 -2.84
C ARG A 24 -4.59 4.05 -2.28
N LEU A 25 -4.85 2.78 -2.60
CA LEU A 25 -5.98 2.03 -2.04
C LEU A 25 -5.86 1.89 -0.53
N PHE A 26 -4.67 1.52 -0.05
CA PHE A 26 -4.42 1.49 1.39
C PHE A 26 -4.72 2.85 2.03
N GLU A 27 -4.16 3.93 1.48
CA GLU A 27 -4.36 5.27 2.06
C GLU A 27 -5.83 5.71 2.04
N ALA A 28 -6.57 5.38 0.98
CA ALA A 28 -7.99 5.69 0.86
C ALA A 28 -8.87 5.04 1.95
N HIS A 29 -8.53 3.82 2.37
CA HIS A 29 -9.32 3.05 3.33
C HIS A 29 -8.77 3.06 4.76
N CYS A 30 -7.45 3.18 4.92
CA CYS A 30 -6.74 3.01 6.18
C CYS A 30 -6.07 4.29 6.69
N GLY A 31 -6.08 5.37 5.90
CA GLY A 31 -5.41 6.64 6.21
C GLY A 31 -3.97 6.71 5.71
N SER A 32 -3.35 7.90 5.82
CA SER A 32 -2.02 8.16 5.27
C SER A 32 -0.95 7.20 5.83
N LEU A 33 -0.02 6.76 4.96
CA LEU A 33 1.11 5.92 5.37
C LEU A 33 2.01 6.62 6.40
N THR A 34 2.17 7.95 6.28
CA THR A 34 3.18 8.75 7.01
C THR A 34 4.61 8.27 6.72
N GLN A 35 5.62 8.97 7.26
CA GLN A 35 7.02 8.50 7.15
C GLN A 35 7.24 7.11 7.76
N TYR A 36 6.50 6.77 8.82
CA TYR A 36 6.66 5.48 9.47
C TYR A 36 6.13 4.33 8.59
N GLY A 37 4.98 4.50 7.95
CA GLY A 37 4.36 3.48 7.11
C GLY A 37 5.17 3.15 5.87
N MET A 38 6.05 4.05 5.41
CA MET A 38 6.98 3.81 4.29
C MET A 38 7.85 2.55 4.51
N LYS A 39 8.06 2.13 5.76
CA LYS A 39 8.73 0.85 6.06
C LYS A 39 8.00 -0.37 5.47
N HIS A 40 6.72 -0.24 5.15
CA HIS A 40 5.87 -1.29 4.59
C HIS A 40 5.82 -1.29 3.06
N MET A 41 6.54 -0.39 2.38
CA MET A 41 6.59 -0.34 0.90
C MET A 41 6.97 -1.67 0.24
N ARG A 42 7.85 -2.44 0.88
CA ARG A 42 8.20 -3.79 0.41
C ARG A 42 7.02 -4.76 0.43
N ALA A 43 6.10 -4.63 1.38
CA ALA A 43 4.92 -5.49 1.43
C ALA A 43 4.01 -5.22 0.23
N PHE A 44 3.72 -3.96 -0.08
CA PHE A 44 2.96 -3.58 -1.28
C PHE A 44 3.64 -4.05 -2.57
N ALA A 45 4.97 -3.89 -2.67
CA ALA A 45 5.72 -4.37 -3.82
C ALA A 45 5.62 -5.90 -3.98
N ASN A 46 5.69 -6.65 -2.89
CA ASN A 46 5.55 -8.10 -2.93
C ASN A 46 4.14 -8.55 -3.34
N ILE A 47 3.09 -7.80 -3.00
CA ILE A 47 1.72 -8.05 -3.49
C ILE A 47 1.69 -7.93 -5.02
N CYS A 48 2.24 -6.84 -5.56
CA CYS A 48 2.35 -6.64 -7.00
C CYS A 48 3.16 -7.73 -7.70
N ASN A 49 4.32 -8.08 -7.16
CA ASN A 49 5.17 -9.13 -7.73
C ASN A 49 4.51 -10.52 -7.71
N SER A 50 3.52 -10.74 -6.83
CA SER A 50 2.73 -11.98 -6.78
C SER A 50 1.49 -11.97 -7.67
N GLY A 51 1.25 -10.89 -8.44
CA GLY A 51 0.08 -10.74 -9.29
C GLY A 51 -1.19 -10.32 -8.54
N GLY A 52 -1.05 -9.67 -7.37
CA GLY A 52 -2.20 -9.18 -6.61
C GLY A 52 -2.96 -8.09 -7.38
N SER A 53 -4.29 -8.15 -7.34
CA SER A 53 -5.15 -7.19 -8.02
C SER A 53 -5.56 -6.03 -7.11
N SER A 54 -5.91 -4.90 -7.71
CA SER A 54 -6.45 -3.75 -6.99
C SER A 54 -7.73 -4.10 -6.21
N ALA A 55 -8.57 -4.98 -6.77
CA ALA A 55 -9.80 -5.43 -6.12
C ALA A 55 -9.49 -6.21 -4.83
N ASP A 56 -8.53 -7.14 -4.87
CA ASP A 56 -8.15 -7.91 -3.68
C ASP A 56 -7.60 -6.99 -2.57
N MET A 57 -6.86 -5.95 -2.97
CA MET A 57 -6.32 -4.96 -2.04
C MET A 57 -7.42 -4.10 -1.43
N GLU A 58 -8.39 -3.66 -2.23
CA GLU A 58 -9.55 -2.88 -1.77
C GLU A 58 -10.40 -3.67 -0.76
N ASP A 59 -10.74 -4.93 -1.10
CA ASP A 59 -11.47 -5.83 -0.21
C ASP A 59 -10.72 -6.08 1.10
N ALA A 60 -9.40 -6.32 1.01
CA ALA A 60 -8.56 -6.51 2.18
C ALA A 60 -8.52 -5.25 3.06
N CYS A 61 -8.45 -4.05 2.47
CA CYS A 61 -8.46 -2.80 3.22
C CYS A 61 -9.81 -2.55 3.90
N MET A 62 -10.92 -2.79 3.21
CA MET A 62 -12.26 -2.67 3.79
C MET A 62 -12.48 -3.64 4.95
N ALA A 63 -11.90 -4.84 4.88
CA ALA A 63 -11.98 -5.83 5.95
C ALA A 63 -11.04 -5.52 7.13
N ALA A 64 -9.85 -5.00 6.86
CA ALA A 64 -8.81 -4.80 7.88
C ALA A 64 -8.90 -3.44 8.59
N CYS A 65 -9.35 -2.40 7.89
CA CYS A 65 -9.38 -1.04 8.41
C CYS A 65 -10.81 -0.68 8.83
N PRO A 66 -11.02 -0.25 10.09
CA PRO A 66 -12.35 0.22 10.51
C PRO A 66 -12.73 1.45 9.66
N ARG A 67 -14.02 1.63 9.34
CA ARG A 67 -14.52 2.91 8.80
C ARG A 67 -14.23 4.00 9.82
N GLN A 68 -13.10 4.68 9.70
CA GLN A 68 -12.67 5.65 10.69
C GLN A 68 -12.86 7.07 10.16
N GLU A 69 -13.63 7.84 10.91
CA GLU A 69 -13.57 9.31 10.92
C GLU A 69 -12.20 9.75 11.45
N SER A 70 -11.12 9.51 10.68
CA SER A 70 -9.77 9.97 11.03
C SER A 70 -9.60 11.42 10.57
N VAL A 71 -10.29 12.34 11.25
CA VAL A 71 -10.40 13.78 10.88
C VAL A 71 -9.04 14.49 10.82
N GLY A 72 -7.98 13.95 11.42
CA GLY A 72 -6.65 14.58 11.44
C GLY A 72 -5.62 14.09 10.42
N TRP A 73 -5.82 12.90 9.82
CA TRP A 73 -4.77 12.20 9.03
C TRP A 73 -5.33 11.63 7.72
N SER A 74 -6.35 12.30 7.20
CA SER A 74 -6.99 11.91 5.95
C SER A 74 -6.05 12.25 4.77
N PRO A 75 -5.82 11.33 3.81
CA PRO A 75 -5.00 11.59 2.62
C PRO A 75 -5.54 12.74 1.77
N LEU A 76 -6.84 13.04 1.88
CA LEU A 76 -7.47 14.20 1.25
C LEU A 76 -6.88 15.53 1.74
N ILE A 77 -6.35 15.58 2.97
CA ILE A 77 -5.76 16.78 3.58
C ILE A 77 -4.24 16.80 3.38
N THR A 78 -3.57 15.65 3.53
CA THR A 78 -2.10 15.56 3.53
C THR A 78 -1.50 15.21 2.17
N GLY A 79 -2.33 14.86 1.19
CA GLY A 79 -1.91 14.28 -0.08
C GLY A 79 -1.62 12.79 0.03
N TYR A 80 -1.67 12.10 -1.11
CA TYR A 80 -1.27 10.70 -1.23
C TYR A 80 0.26 10.59 -1.26
N SER A 81 0.79 9.51 -0.69
CA SER A 81 2.24 9.25 -0.66
C SER A 81 2.80 8.78 -2.02
N ALA A 82 1.94 8.55 -3.01
CA ALA A 82 2.26 7.95 -4.31
C ALA A 82 1.48 8.58 -5.47
#